data_AF-A0A2E3QBS0-F1
#
_entry.id   AF-A0A2E3QBS0-F1
#
_cell.length_a   1.000
_cell.length_b   1.000
_cell.length_c   1.000
_cell.angle_alpha   90.00
_cell.angle_beta   90.00
_cell.angle_gamma   90.00
#
_symmetry.space_group_name_H-M   'P 1'
#
loop_
_entity.id
_entity.type
_entity.pdbx_description
1 polymer ?
#
loop_
_entity_poly.entity_id
_entity_poly.type
_entity_poly.pdbx_seq_one_letter_code
_entity_poly.pdbx_strand_id
1 'polypeptide(L)'
;MASINSFLRENVVALSEKKVSVAPNIHQGKLYAAVKAFAFSGDPESVIAIYDSTMLGSGKDGLLFTGERVIYRPSFADPTEILFSNIAAVECKETATGKKGDKIVRTVEVLLKDGDNISIKDVIDCDYNHLAKLLLSCAVDFSEHKEERQLIPVEEMSDALKVAYVKTIVNMAFADDGVIDDKELAEILLLMTKLKLSPESRFELRTYLSSTGTQNSVENLLKTIDEESPEGQLQAVRISLAKDLVNTHFCTKEASLEGFDFFTDNRHLLNISDGELELIMMAIETDHKMLKSEYSDDYLKVSMKSMSAKAAAVGTPLAAVYLTGSVAGLSASGITSGLAALGMGGLLGLSSMATGIGVVVLIGVGAYTGVRKLTGADELARARRRELMLNEVIKQTQSTISILVQDINFVVEKLNGVMTATDRQEAQIRKLMGLMQQLTSAGNILTSKADSVQNSVMRTKCARVLNVARLHSLTREAAKAPLYEFILSFYEEQLTASEKGDEKNAQMVLRQDCNTEDVERLAKAFEVVGYFDTGKIAKGAAVNAAMKGKDKLAGLFS
;
A
#
# COMPACT_ATOMS: atom_id res chain seq x y z
N MET A 1 2.08 -5.15 -32.93
CA MET A 1 0.63 -5.26 -32.68
C MET A 1 0.44 -5.04 -31.20
N ALA A 2 -0.53 -4.22 -30.79
CA ALA A 2 -0.86 -4.08 -29.38
C ALA A 2 -1.28 -5.46 -28.82
N SER A 3 -1.00 -5.71 -27.53
CA SER A 3 -1.47 -6.92 -26.86
C SER A 3 -3.00 -6.96 -26.81
N ILE A 4 -3.60 -8.15 -26.64
CA ILE A 4 -5.06 -8.26 -26.44
C ILE A 4 -5.50 -7.49 -25.18
N ASN A 5 -4.66 -7.45 -24.15
CA ASN A 5 -4.90 -6.68 -22.93
C ASN A 5 -5.08 -5.18 -23.25
N SER A 6 -4.16 -4.59 -24.01
CA SER A 6 -4.24 -3.20 -24.45
C SER A 6 -5.43 -2.94 -25.38
N PHE A 7 -5.69 -3.86 -26.32
CA PHE A 7 -6.86 -3.77 -27.20
C PHE A 7 -8.18 -3.73 -26.40
N LEU A 8 -8.37 -4.65 -25.46
CA LEU A 8 -9.56 -4.69 -24.61
C LEU A 8 -9.69 -3.41 -23.77
N ARG A 9 -8.59 -2.90 -23.23
CA ARG A 9 -8.57 -1.66 -22.44
C ARG A 9 -9.10 -0.47 -23.24
N GLU A 10 -8.73 -0.37 -24.51
CA GLU A 10 -9.12 0.73 -25.39
C GLU A 10 -10.54 0.58 -25.97
N ASN A 11 -11.01 -0.65 -26.18
CA ASN A 11 -12.22 -0.90 -26.96
C ASN A 11 -13.44 -1.29 -26.13
N VAL A 12 -13.28 -1.82 -24.91
CA VAL A 12 -14.41 -2.21 -24.05
C VAL A 12 -15.24 -0.99 -23.61
N VAL A 13 -14.63 0.20 -23.51
CA VAL A 13 -15.36 1.45 -23.16
C VAL A 13 -16.44 1.82 -24.17
N ALA A 14 -16.31 1.38 -25.43
CA ALA A 14 -17.31 1.61 -26.48
C ALA A 14 -18.61 0.83 -26.25
N LEU A 15 -18.62 -0.17 -25.35
CA LEU A 15 -19.82 -0.93 -25.02
C LEU A 15 -20.85 -0.09 -24.25
N SER A 16 -20.40 0.85 -23.42
CA SER A 16 -21.24 1.77 -22.66
C SER A 16 -20.40 2.87 -22.01
N GLU A 17 -20.85 4.13 -22.13
CA GLU A 17 -20.18 5.29 -21.51
C GLU A 17 -20.20 5.27 -19.97
N LYS A 18 -21.14 4.54 -19.35
CA LYS A 18 -21.42 4.64 -17.90
C LYS A 18 -21.32 3.33 -17.14
N LYS A 19 -21.43 2.19 -17.83
CA LYS A 19 -21.49 0.87 -17.18
C LYS A 19 -20.17 0.13 -17.18
N VAL A 20 -19.16 0.63 -17.89
CA VAL A 20 -17.85 -0.01 -18.00
C VAL A 20 -16.88 0.60 -17.00
N SER A 21 -16.17 -0.26 -16.28
CA SER A 21 -14.98 0.11 -15.50
C SER A 21 -13.78 -0.63 -16.08
N VAL A 22 -12.70 0.08 -16.41
CA VAL A 22 -11.51 -0.48 -17.08
C VAL A 22 -10.29 -0.32 -16.20
N ALA A 23 -9.43 -1.33 -16.18
CA ALA A 23 -8.17 -1.34 -15.45
C ALA A 23 -7.17 -0.34 -16.05
N PRO A 24 -6.30 0.26 -15.22
CA PRO A 24 -6.16 0.03 -13.78
C PRO A 24 -7.23 0.78 -12.94
N ASN A 25 -8.13 1.55 -13.56
CA ASN A 25 -9.12 2.42 -12.92
C ASN A 25 -10.39 1.71 -12.39
N ILE A 26 -10.29 0.42 -12.04
CA ILE A 26 -11.40 -0.31 -11.43
C ILE A 26 -11.35 -0.10 -9.93
N HIS A 27 -12.45 0.40 -9.35
CA HIS A 27 -12.56 0.50 -7.89
C HIS A 27 -12.39 -0.89 -7.25
N GLN A 28 -11.45 -1.05 -6.32
CA GLN A 28 -11.07 -2.35 -5.76
C GLN A 28 -12.25 -3.13 -5.14
N GLY A 29 -13.13 -2.44 -4.41
CA GLY A 29 -14.32 -3.09 -3.84
C GLY A 29 -15.27 -3.65 -4.92
N LYS A 30 -15.32 -3.02 -6.10
CA LYS A 30 -16.08 -3.51 -7.26
C LYS A 30 -15.35 -4.69 -7.91
N LEU A 31 -14.04 -4.61 -8.09
CA LEU A 31 -13.21 -5.69 -8.61
C LEU A 31 -13.42 -6.99 -7.84
N TYR A 32 -13.30 -6.97 -6.51
CA TYR A 32 -13.49 -8.18 -5.70
C TYR A 32 -14.94 -8.68 -5.67
N ALA A 33 -15.91 -7.75 -5.65
CA ALA A 33 -17.32 -8.14 -5.74
C ALA A 33 -17.59 -8.88 -7.06
N ALA A 34 -17.00 -8.41 -8.16
CA ALA A 34 -17.08 -9.04 -9.48
C ALA A 34 -16.36 -10.39 -9.51
N VAL A 35 -15.07 -10.46 -9.16
CA VAL A 35 -14.29 -11.71 -9.14
C VAL A 35 -15.04 -12.82 -8.39
N LYS A 36 -15.61 -12.50 -7.22
CA LYS A 36 -16.42 -13.44 -6.45
C LYS A 36 -17.72 -13.82 -7.15
N ALA A 37 -18.48 -12.84 -7.66
CA ALA A 37 -19.79 -13.09 -8.26
C ALA A 37 -19.68 -13.86 -9.58
N PHE A 38 -18.66 -13.57 -10.38
CA PHE A 38 -18.34 -14.23 -11.65
C PHE A 38 -17.59 -15.55 -11.47
N ALA A 39 -17.32 -15.96 -10.22
CA ALA A 39 -16.58 -17.18 -9.88
C ALA A 39 -15.22 -17.29 -10.61
N PHE A 40 -14.56 -16.15 -10.83
CA PHE A 40 -13.26 -16.13 -11.49
C PHE A 40 -12.18 -16.69 -10.56
N SER A 41 -11.47 -17.71 -11.04
CA SER A 41 -10.45 -18.45 -10.29
C SER A 41 -9.02 -18.00 -10.59
N GLY A 42 -8.83 -17.08 -11.56
CA GLY A 42 -7.53 -16.49 -11.88
C GLY A 42 -7.12 -15.37 -10.93
N ASP A 43 -6.03 -14.68 -11.29
CA ASP A 43 -5.53 -13.55 -10.52
C ASP A 43 -6.47 -12.33 -10.68
N PRO A 44 -7.09 -11.80 -9.61
CA PRO A 44 -7.91 -10.59 -9.67
C PRO A 44 -7.23 -9.40 -10.36
N GLU A 45 -5.90 -9.31 -10.27
CA GLU A 45 -5.13 -8.24 -10.90
C GLU A 45 -5.05 -8.38 -12.43
N SER A 46 -5.50 -9.50 -13.02
CA SER A 46 -5.58 -9.69 -14.48
C SER A 46 -6.89 -9.22 -15.12
N VAL A 47 -7.87 -8.81 -14.30
CA VAL A 47 -9.15 -8.32 -14.81
C VAL A 47 -8.95 -6.98 -15.52
N ILE A 48 -9.21 -6.96 -16.83
CA ILE A 48 -9.05 -5.77 -17.68
C ILE A 48 -10.27 -4.86 -17.57
N ALA A 49 -11.48 -5.42 -17.57
CA ALA A 49 -12.69 -4.61 -17.54
C ALA A 49 -13.88 -5.34 -16.90
N ILE A 50 -14.76 -4.55 -16.28
CA ILE A 50 -16.05 -4.99 -15.75
C ILE A 50 -17.14 -4.16 -16.41
N TYR A 51 -18.05 -4.84 -17.09
CA TYR A 51 -19.33 -4.28 -17.50
C TYR A 51 -20.36 -4.57 -16.41
N ASP A 52 -20.84 -3.52 -15.76
CA ASP A 52 -21.73 -3.61 -14.61
C ASP A 52 -23.21 -3.47 -15.01
N SER A 53 -23.88 -4.61 -15.17
CA SER A 53 -25.32 -4.63 -15.47
C SER A 53 -26.19 -4.40 -14.22
N THR A 54 -25.60 -4.26 -13.03
CA THR A 54 -26.40 -4.17 -11.80
C THR A 54 -27.06 -2.80 -11.69
N MET A 55 -28.28 -2.76 -11.19
CA MET A 55 -29.02 -1.49 -11.02
C MET A 55 -28.34 -0.53 -10.03
N LEU A 56 -27.65 -1.06 -9.01
CA LEU A 56 -27.00 -0.27 -7.96
C LEU A 56 -25.48 -0.11 -8.17
N GLY A 57 -24.93 -0.52 -9.31
CA GLY A 57 -23.52 -0.32 -9.63
C GLY A 57 -22.55 -1.17 -8.78
N SER A 58 -22.99 -2.34 -8.34
CA SER A 58 -22.20 -3.27 -7.50
C SER A 58 -21.21 -4.14 -8.27
N GLY A 59 -21.29 -4.21 -9.61
CA GLY A 59 -20.40 -5.00 -10.47
C GLY A 59 -20.60 -6.52 -10.37
N LYS A 60 -21.73 -6.99 -9.86
CA LYS A 60 -21.96 -8.41 -9.59
C LYS A 60 -22.59 -9.19 -10.75
N ASP A 61 -23.11 -8.53 -11.78
CA ASP A 61 -23.62 -9.16 -13.00
C ASP A 61 -23.24 -8.30 -14.23
N GLY A 62 -23.37 -8.89 -15.42
CA GLY A 62 -22.91 -8.32 -16.68
C GLY A 62 -21.77 -9.12 -17.29
N LEU A 63 -20.65 -8.46 -17.58
CA LEU A 63 -19.49 -9.05 -18.26
C LEU A 63 -18.21 -8.75 -17.48
N LEU A 64 -17.31 -9.71 -17.41
CA LEU A 64 -15.95 -9.55 -16.88
C LEU A 64 -14.97 -9.97 -17.97
N PHE A 65 -14.04 -9.08 -18.32
CA PHE A 65 -13.04 -9.28 -19.37
C PHE A 65 -11.65 -9.45 -18.77
N THR A 66 -10.92 -10.42 -19.28
CA THR A 66 -9.53 -10.71 -18.95
C THR A 66 -8.75 -10.98 -20.25
N GLY A 67 -7.45 -11.29 -20.18
CA GLY A 67 -6.63 -11.49 -21.39
C GLY A 67 -6.99 -12.75 -22.19
N GLU A 68 -7.60 -13.75 -21.53
CA GLU A 68 -7.95 -15.03 -22.16
C GLU A 68 -9.43 -15.22 -22.45
N ARG A 69 -10.30 -14.52 -21.71
CA ARG A 69 -11.73 -14.84 -21.68
C ARG A 69 -12.61 -13.63 -21.40
N VAL A 70 -13.88 -13.81 -21.75
CA VAL A 70 -14.99 -13.04 -21.19
C VAL A 70 -15.85 -13.98 -20.35
N ILE A 71 -16.24 -13.53 -19.16
CA ILE A 71 -17.19 -14.24 -18.30
C ILE A 71 -18.50 -13.46 -18.33
N TYR A 72 -19.56 -14.11 -18.77
CA TYR A 72 -20.90 -13.56 -18.79
C TYR A 72 -21.70 -14.07 -17.60
N ARG A 73 -22.26 -13.15 -16.82
CA ARG A 73 -23.13 -13.49 -15.70
C ARG A 73 -24.46 -12.75 -15.83
N PRO A 74 -25.55 -13.44 -16.20
CA PRO A 74 -26.89 -12.87 -16.11
C PRO A 74 -27.29 -12.60 -14.65
N SER A 75 -28.22 -11.66 -14.45
CA SER A 75 -28.78 -11.41 -13.11
C SER A 75 -29.40 -12.70 -12.54
N PHE A 76 -29.02 -13.03 -11.30
CA PHE A 76 -29.48 -14.22 -10.57
C PHE A 76 -29.18 -15.59 -11.20
N ALA A 77 -28.27 -15.64 -12.18
CA ALA A 77 -27.81 -16.89 -12.78
C ALA A 77 -26.33 -17.17 -12.45
N ASP A 78 -25.91 -18.39 -12.77
CA ASP A 78 -24.51 -18.80 -12.69
C ASP A 78 -23.69 -18.19 -13.84
N PRO A 79 -22.42 -17.84 -13.60
CA PRO A 79 -21.54 -17.30 -14.62
C PRO A 79 -21.19 -18.36 -15.68
N THR A 80 -21.08 -17.92 -16.93
CA THR A 80 -20.62 -18.72 -18.07
C THR A 80 -19.32 -18.13 -18.60
N GLU A 81 -18.28 -18.95 -18.68
CA GLU A 81 -16.97 -18.56 -19.17
C GLU A 81 -16.84 -18.82 -20.68
N ILE A 82 -16.24 -17.87 -21.40
CA ILE A 82 -16.00 -17.96 -22.84
C ILE A 82 -14.53 -17.62 -23.10
N LEU A 83 -13.73 -18.65 -23.42
CA LEU A 83 -12.34 -18.47 -23.85
C LEU A 83 -12.32 -17.90 -25.27
N PHE A 84 -11.58 -16.80 -25.50
CA PHE A 84 -11.47 -16.19 -26.83
C PHE A 84 -10.89 -17.16 -27.86
N SER A 85 -9.94 -18.00 -27.45
CA SER A 85 -9.32 -19.04 -28.27
C SER A 85 -10.31 -20.13 -28.71
N ASN A 86 -11.45 -20.28 -28.03
CA ASN A 86 -12.48 -21.27 -28.35
C ASN A 86 -13.62 -20.69 -29.21
N ILE A 87 -13.65 -19.38 -29.45
CA ILE A 87 -14.66 -18.76 -30.29
C ILE A 87 -14.42 -19.16 -31.76
N ALA A 88 -15.47 -19.65 -32.42
CA ALA A 88 -15.49 -19.95 -33.84
C ALA A 88 -16.19 -18.86 -34.65
N ALA A 89 -17.30 -18.32 -34.14
CA ALA A 89 -18.04 -17.23 -34.75
C ALA A 89 -18.82 -16.42 -33.70
N VAL A 90 -19.10 -15.15 -34.01
CA VAL A 90 -19.90 -14.26 -33.18
C VAL A 90 -20.91 -13.54 -34.07
N GLU A 91 -22.19 -13.55 -33.68
CA GLU A 91 -23.27 -12.91 -34.45
C GLU A 91 -24.19 -12.09 -33.52
N CYS A 92 -24.52 -10.86 -33.91
CA CYS A 92 -25.55 -10.08 -33.23
C CYS A 92 -26.91 -10.33 -33.89
N LYS A 93 -27.89 -10.83 -33.13
CA LYS A 93 -29.25 -11.11 -33.61
C LYS A 93 -30.26 -10.16 -32.98
N GLU A 94 -31.23 -9.75 -33.79
CA GLU A 94 -32.41 -9.02 -33.34
C GLU A 94 -33.63 -9.94 -33.48
N THR A 95 -34.31 -10.22 -32.36
CA THR A 95 -35.52 -11.04 -32.34
C THR A 95 -36.71 -10.20 -31.91
N ALA A 96 -37.77 -10.17 -32.73
CA ALA A 96 -39.05 -9.58 -32.34
C ALA A 96 -39.77 -10.50 -31.34
N THR A 97 -40.09 -9.96 -30.17
CA THR A 97 -40.73 -10.62 -29.04
C THR A 97 -41.96 -9.83 -28.58
N GLY A 98 -42.81 -10.44 -27.75
CA GLY A 98 -44.06 -9.85 -27.27
C GLY A 98 -45.31 -10.37 -28.00
N LYS A 99 -46.50 -10.06 -27.46
CA LYS A 99 -47.78 -10.59 -27.98
C LYS A 99 -48.10 -10.10 -29.41
N LYS A 100 -47.41 -9.08 -29.91
CA LYS A 100 -47.54 -8.53 -31.27
C LYS A 100 -46.20 -8.34 -31.99
N GLY A 101 -45.09 -8.89 -31.48
CA GLY A 101 -43.75 -8.64 -32.03
C GLY A 101 -43.27 -7.19 -31.84
N ASP A 102 -43.81 -6.50 -30.83
CA ASP A 102 -43.61 -5.09 -30.54
C ASP A 102 -42.33 -4.78 -29.73
N LYS A 103 -41.61 -5.81 -29.28
CA LYS A 103 -40.36 -5.67 -28.53
C LYS A 103 -39.20 -6.31 -29.27
N ILE A 104 -38.18 -5.54 -29.62
CA ILE A 104 -36.94 -6.08 -30.18
C ILE A 104 -36.02 -6.46 -29.04
N VAL A 105 -35.59 -7.73 -29.01
CA VAL A 105 -34.55 -8.23 -28.10
C VAL A 105 -33.30 -8.45 -28.91
N ARG A 106 -32.19 -7.86 -28.47
CA ARG A 106 -30.86 -8.05 -29.07
C ARG A 106 -30.08 -9.09 -28.29
N THR A 107 -29.42 -10.01 -28.98
CA THR A 107 -28.53 -11.01 -28.38
C THR A 107 -27.22 -11.08 -29.15
N VAL A 108 -26.12 -11.36 -28.46
CA VAL A 108 -24.88 -11.81 -29.10
C VAL A 108 -24.80 -13.32 -28.95
N GLU A 109 -24.84 -14.04 -30.06
CA GLU A 109 -24.63 -15.48 -30.12
C GLU A 109 -23.16 -15.77 -30.38
N VAL A 110 -22.54 -16.55 -29.50
CA VAL A 110 -21.13 -16.95 -29.59
C VAL A 110 -21.09 -18.45 -29.85
N LEU A 111 -20.72 -18.82 -31.08
CA LEU A 111 -20.49 -20.20 -31.48
C LEU A 111 -19.06 -20.60 -31.09
N LEU A 112 -18.95 -21.66 -30.31
CA LEU A 112 -17.68 -22.25 -29.89
C LEU A 112 -17.22 -23.33 -30.88
N LYS A 113 -15.92 -23.61 -30.88
CA LYS A 113 -15.28 -24.61 -31.75
C LYS A 113 -15.75 -26.06 -31.51
N ASP A 114 -16.26 -26.35 -30.31
CA ASP A 114 -16.87 -27.63 -29.96
C ASP A 114 -18.34 -27.77 -30.43
N GLY A 115 -18.92 -26.69 -30.97
CA GLY A 115 -20.29 -26.64 -31.47
C GLY A 115 -21.30 -26.07 -30.47
N ASP A 116 -20.89 -25.77 -29.23
CA ASP A 116 -21.75 -25.12 -28.26
C ASP A 116 -22.04 -23.67 -28.68
N ASN A 117 -23.24 -23.17 -28.35
CA ASN A 117 -23.64 -21.79 -28.64
C ASN A 117 -24.09 -21.09 -27.36
N ILE A 118 -23.44 -19.97 -27.04
CA ILE A 118 -23.69 -19.18 -25.84
C ILE A 118 -24.38 -17.88 -26.24
N SER A 119 -25.55 -17.62 -25.65
CA SER A 119 -26.35 -16.42 -25.92
C SER A 119 -26.16 -15.37 -24.80
N ILE A 120 -25.48 -14.28 -25.14
CA ILE A 120 -25.34 -13.11 -24.27
C ILE A 120 -26.53 -12.19 -24.52
N LYS A 121 -27.30 -11.92 -23.47
CA LYS A 121 -28.54 -11.12 -23.50
C LYS A 121 -28.75 -10.40 -22.17
N ASP A 122 -29.76 -9.55 -22.09
CA ASP A 122 -30.14 -8.84 -20.86
C ASP A 122 -28.99 -8.04 -20.20
N VAL A 123 -28.04 -7.56 -21.00
CA VAL A 123 -26.93 -6.70 -20.58
C VAL A 123 -27.41 -5.25 -20.74
N ILE A 124 -27.75 -4.62 -19.61
CA ILE A 124 -28.41 -3.30 -19.58
C ILE A 124 -27.49 -2.22 -20.17
N ASP A 125 -28.03 -1.36 -21.04
CA ASP A 125 -27.34 -0.23 -21.70
C ASP A 125 -26.13 -0.61 -22.55
N CYS A 126 -26.10 -1.84 -23.08
CA CYS A 126 -24.98 -2.36 -23.87
C CYS A 126 -25.20 -2.17 -25.38
N ASP A 127 -24.14 -1.75 -26.08
CA ASP A 127 -24.10 -1.86 -27.54
C ASP A 127 -23.72 -3.29 -27.98
N TYR A 128 -24.75 -4.08 -28.30
CA TYR A 128 -24.62 -5.46 -28.76
C TYR A 128 -23.83 -5.62 -30.07
N ASN A 129 -23.86 -4.63 -30.96
CA ASN A 129 -23.10 -4.68 -32.21
C ASN A 129 -21.61 -4.49 -31.95
N HIS A 130 -21.27 -3.54 -31.07
CA HIS A 130 -19.89 -3.34 -30.64
C HIS A 130 -19.39 -4.54 -29.82
N LEU A 131 -20.23 -5.13 -28.96
CA LEU A 131 -19.87 -6.36 -28.24
C LEU A 131 -19.55 -7.51 -29.18
N ALA A 132 -20.39 -7.75 -30.18
CA ALA A 132 -20.15 -8.81 -31.16
C ALA A 132 -18.83 -8.59 -31.94
N LYS A 133 -18.57 -7.35 -32.38
CA LYS A 133 -17.32 -6.99 -33.06
C LYS A 133 -16.10 -7.17 -32.16
N LEU A 134 -16.18 -6.70 -30.92
CA LEU A 134 -15.11 -6.82 -29.93
C LEU A 134 -14.72 -8.29 -29.72
N LEU A 135 -15.71 -9.15 -29.44
CA LEU A 135 -15.46 -10.59 -29.20
C LEU A 135 -14.90 -11.29 -30.45
N LEU A 136 -15.36 -10.91 -31.64
CA LEU A 136 -14.82 -11.45 -32.89
C LEU A 136 -13.36 -11.03 -33.10
N SER A 137 -13.03 -9.75 -32.87
CA SER A 137 -11.64 -9.27 -32.94
C SER A 137 -10.74 -9.97 -31.92
N CYS A 138 -11.20 -10.15 -30.68
CA CYS A 138 -10.46 -10.92 -29.68
C CYS A 138 -10.17 -12.36 -30.13
N ALA A 139 -11.06 -12.98 -30.91
CA ALA A 139 -10.90 -14.35 -31.40
C ALA A 139 -10.00 -14.48 -32.64
N VAL A 140 -10.01 -13.50 -33.53
CA VAL A 140 -9.39 -13.59 -34.88
C VAL A 140 -8.10 -12.78 -34.99
N ASP A 141 -8.00 -11.62 -34.34
CA ASP A 141 -6.91 -10.67 -34.56
C ASP A 141 -5.68 -10.95 -33.69
N PHE A 142 -5.77 -11.91 -32.74
CA PHE A 142 -4.72 -12.22 -31.78
C PHE A 142 -4.34 -13.71 -31.81
N SER A 143 -3.05 -13.99 -31.88
CA SER A 143 -2.50 -15.36 -31.86
C SER A 143 -2.18 -15.89 -30.47
N GLU A 144 -2.05 -15.00 -29.48
CA GLU A 144 -1.77 -15.33 -28.09
C GLU A 144 -2.81 -14.67 -27.18
N HIS A 145 -3.38 -15.48 -26.29
CA HIS A 145 -4.34 -15.08 -25.28
C HIS A 145 -3.70 -15.39 -23.93
N LYS A 146 -3.41 -14.36 -23.15
CA LYS A 146 -2.68 -14.52 -21.90
C LYS A 146 -3.15 -13.54 -20.86
N GLU A 147 -3.36 -14.06 -19.65
CA GLU A 147 -3.59 -13.24 -18.48
C GLU A 147 -2.34 -12.45 -18.08
N GLU A 148 -2.52 -11.14 -17.91
CA GLU A 148 -1.45 -10.23 -17.49
C GLU A 148 -1.95 -9.35 -16.36
N ARG A 149 -1.10 -9.09 -15.36
CA ARG A 149 -1.44 -8.13 -14.30
C ARG A 149 -1.57 -6.73 -14.89
N GLN A 150 -2.67 -6.06 -14.59
CA GLN A 150 -2.99 -4.73 -15.12
C GLN A 150 -2.23 -3.60 -14.40
N LEU A 151 -1.52 -3.92 -13.32
CA LEU A 151 -0.66 -2.99 -12.61
C LEU A 151 0.54 -3.73 -12.01
N ILE A 152 1.73 -3.48 -12.55
CA ILE A 152 2.99 -4.12 -12.15
C ILE A 152 3.75 -3.19 -11.18
N PRO A 153 4.15 -3.61 -9.97
CA PRO A 153 4.95 -2.77 -9.08
C PRO A 153 6.29 -2.35 -9.71
N VAL A 154 6.81 -1.16 -9.36
CA VAL A 154 8.08 -0.67 -9.94
C VAL A 154 9.26 -1.60 -9.62
N GLU A 155 9.24 -2.29 -8.48
CA GLU A 155 10.28 -3.28 -8.11
C GLU A 155 10.37 -4.48 -9.08
N GLU A 156 9.31 -4.75 -9.83
CA GLU A 156 9.23 -5.82 -10.83
C GLU A 156 9.46 -5.34 -12.27
N MET A 157 9.65 -4.03 -12.47
CA MET A 157 9.93 -3.43 -13.77
C MET A 157 11.40 -3.56 -14.18
N SER A 158 11.71 -3.19 -15.42
CA SER A 158 13.06 -3.30 -15.98
C SER A 158 14.08 -2.49 -15.16
N ASP A 159 15.32 -2.97 -15.12
CA ASP A 159 16.42 -2.27 -14.45
C ASP A 159 16.64 -0.88 -15.08
N ALA A 160 16.46 -0.74 -16.40
CA ALA A 160 16.55 0.54 -17.10
C ALA A 160 15.54 1.56 -16.56
N LEU A 161 14.26 1.16 -16.40
CA LEU A 161 13.23 2.00 -15.81
C LEU A 161 13.59 2.38 -14.38
N LYS A 162 13.97 1.41 -13.55
CA LYS A 162 14.29 1.65 -12.13
C LYS A 162 15.50 2.58 -11.96
N VAL A 163 16.52 2.45 -12.81
CA VAL A 163 17.68 3.35 -12.81
C VAL A 163 17.27 4.76 -13.23
N ALA A 164 16.50 4.92 -14.30
CA ALA A 164 16.02 6.23 -14.74
C ALA A 164 15.12 6.92 -13.68
N TYR A 165 14.28 6.13 -13.02
CA TYR A 165 13.45 6.55 -11.90
C TYR A 165 14.30 7.15 -10.76
N VAL A 166 15.30 6.41 -10.28
CA VAL A 166 16.17 6.89 -9.19
C VAL A 166 17.04 8.07 -9.63
N LYS A 167 17.56 8.08 -10.87
CA LYS A 167 18.31 9.25 -11.40
C LYS A 167 17.47 10.53 -11.37
N THR A 168 16.15 10.43 -11.57
CA THR A 168 15.26 11.60 -11.49
C THR A 168 15.19 12.16 -10.07
N ILE A 169 15.15 11.29 -9.05
CA ILE A 169 15.23 11.69 -7.64
C ILE A 169 16.61 12.27 -7.30
N VAL A 170 17.69 11.70 -7.87
CA VAL A 170 19.05 12.23 -7.69
C VAL A 170 19.18 13.63 -8.30
N ASN A 171 18.59 13.87 -9.47
CA ASN A 171 18.56 15.20 -10.09
C ASN A 171 17.82 16.21 -9.22
N MET A 172 16.75 15.79 -8.55
CA MET A 172 16.00 16.63 -7.62
C MET A 172 16.87 17.08 -6.45
N ALA A 173 17.60 16.15 -5.81
CA ALA A 173 18.51 16.47 -4.71
C ALA A 173 19.59 17.47 -5.16
N PHE A 174 20.24 17.22 -6.30
CA PHE A 174 21.22 18.16 -6.86
C PHE A 174 20.66 19.54 -7.21
N ALA A 175 19.42 19.61 -7.68
CA ALA A 175 18.80 20.89 -8.06
C ALA A 175 18.44 21.75 -6.86
N ASP A 176 18.38 21.17 -5.66
CA ASP A 176 18.04 21.88 -4.43
C ASP A 176 19.18 22.82 -3.99
N ASP A 177 20.36 22.27 -3.69
CA ASP A 177 21.50 23.04 -3.19
C ASP A 177 22.84 22.76 -3.92
N GLY A 178 22.80 21.96 -4.99
CA GLY A 178 23.99 21.57 -5.75
C GLY A 178 24.78 20.39 -5.15
N VAL A 179 24.34 19.86 -4.00
CA VAL A 179 24.94 18.72 -3.29
C VAL A 179 23.84 17.70 -2.99
N ILE A 180 24.23 16.50 -2.56
CA ILE A 180 23.30 15.53 -1.98
C ILE A 180 23.68 15.40 -0.52
N ASP A 181 22.80 15.83 0.38
CA ASP A 181 23.03 15.75 1.81
C ASP A 181 22.83 14.34 2.38
N ASP A 182 23.23 14.13 3.64
CA ASP A 182 23.18 12.82 4.29
C ASP A 182 21.75 12.25 4.43
N LYS A 183 20.74 13.11 4.58
CA LYS A 183 19.33 12.70 4.67
C LYS A 183 18.77 12.38 3.29
N GLU A 184 19.05 13.19 2.29
CA GLU A 184 18.67 12.94 0.90
C GLU A 184 19.25 11.61 0.41
N LEU A 185 20.54 11.39 0.66
CA LEU A 185 21.20 10.14 0.32
C LEU A 185 20.57 8.96 1.07
N ALA A 186 20.22 9.10 2.35
CA ALA A 186 19.53 8.05 3.10
C ALA A 186 18.16 7.69 2.49
N GLU A 187 17.36 8.67 2.07
CA GLU A 187 16.06 8.42 1.41
C GLU A 187 16.24 7.83 0.00
N ILE A 188 17.25 8.26 -0.76
CA ILE A 188 17.60 7.64 -2.05
C ILE A 188 17.99 6.16 -1.86
N LEU A 189 18.81 5.84 -0.85
CA LEU A 189 19.21 4.46 -0.54
C LEU A 189 18.01 3.59 -0.12
N LEU A 190 17.07 4.15 0.65
CA LEU A 190 15.82 3.49 0.99
C LEU A 190 14.98 3.20 -0.25
N LEU A 191 14.88 4.15 -1.18
CA LEU A 191 14.18 3.96 -2.45
C LEU A 191 14.86 2.88 -3.30
N MET A 192 16.19 2.92 -3.45
CA MET A 192 16.96 1.89 -4.16
C MET A 192 16.70 0.49 -3.62
N THR A 193 16.54 0.36 -2.29
CA THR A 193 16.20 -0.89 -1.62
C THR A 193 14.75 -1.31 -1.90
N LYS A 194 13.79 -0.38 -1.85
CA LYS A 194 12.38 -0.62 -2.22
C LYS A 194 12.25 -1.14 -3.64
N LEU A 195 12.99 -0.57 -4.58
CA LEU A 195 12.96 -0.95 -5.99
C LEU A 195 13.73 -2.24 -6.29
N LYS A 196 14.37 -2.87 -5.30
CA LYS A 196 15.16 -4.10 -5.47
C LYS A 196 16.18 -3.98 -6.62
N LEU A 197 16.97 -2.92 -6.61
CA LEU A 197 17.98 -2.70 -7.65
C LEU A 197 19.05 -3.79 -7.66
N SER A 198 19.41 -4.26 -8.85
CA SER A 198 20.52 -5.19 -9.07
C SER A 198 21.86 -4.57 -8.65
N PRO A 199 22.87 -5.38 -8.27
CA PRO A 199 24.21 -4.88 -7.97
C PRO A 199 24.79 -3.96 -9.06
N GLU A 200 24.53 -4.27 -10.33
CA GLU A 200 24.94 -3.51 -11.50
C GLU A 200 24.23 -2.15 -11.56
N SER A 201 22.91 -2.13 -11.39
CA SER A 201 22.13 -0.89 -11.33
C SER A 201 22.58 0.02 -10.18
N ARG A 202 22.87 -0.57 -9.01
CA ARG A 202 23.38 0.18 -7.86
C ARG A 202 24.76 0.76 -8.14
N PHE A 203 25.62 0.04 -8.86
CA PHE A 203 26.93 0.56 -9.28
C PHE A 203 26.81 1.76 -10.23
N GLU A 204 25.91 1.67 -11.20
CA GLU A 204 25.63 2.78 -12.11
C GLU A 204 25.16 4.02 -11.33
N LEU A 205 24.20 3.86 -10.41
CA LEU A 205 23.68 4.95 -9.61
C LEU A 205 24.72 5.55 -8.65
N ARG A 206 25.61 4.77 -8.06
CA ARG A 206 26.73 5.31 -7.26
C ARG A 206 27.66 6.20 -8.09
N THR A 207 27.88 5.83 -9.34
CA THR A 207 28.67 6.64 -10.27
C THR A 207 27.95 7.96 -10.57
N TYR A 208 26.63 7.89 -10.75
CA TYR A 208 25.76 9.04 -11.00
C TYR A 208 25.66 10.00 -9.80
N LEU A 209 25.48 9.46 -8.58
CA LEU A 209 25.47 10.21 -7.31
C LEU A 209 26.74 11.04 -7.08
N SER A 210 27.85 10.63 -7.69
CA SER A 210 29.16 11.25 -7.51
C SER A 210 29.63 12.04 -8.75
N SER A 211 28.77 12.21 -9.76
CA SER A 211 29.06 12.99 -10.98
C SER A 211 28.28 14.29 -10.99
N THR A 212 28.91 15.39 -10.58
CA THR A 212 28.35 16.73 -10.68
C THR A 212 28.52 17.29 -12.10
N GLY A 213 27.44 17.84 -12.68
CA GLY A 213 27.47 18.53 -13.97
C GLY A 213 27.33 17.66 -15.22
N THR A 214 27.12 16.35 -15.07
CA THR A 214 26.88 15.40 -16.18
C THR A 214 25.55 14.67 -16.05
N GLN A 215 24.60 15.24 -15.30
CA GLN A 215 23.28 14.65 -15.09
C GLN A 215 22.50 14.59 -16.41
N ASN A 216 21.78 13.50 -16.61
CA ASN A 216 20.82 13.40 -17.71
C ASN A 216 19.68 14.39 -17.47
N SER A 217 19.17 15.04 -18.51
CA SER A 217 17.98 15.89 -18.37
C SER A 217 16.78 15.07 -17.90
N VAL A 218 15.89 15.70 -17.12
CA VAL A 218 14.66 15.07 -16.63
C VAL A 218 13.81 14.55 -17.80
N GLU A 219 13.73 15.32 -18.89
CA GLU A 219 13.04 14.91 -20.12
C GLU A 219 13.57 13.59 -20.71
N ASN A 220 14.90 13.41 -20.76
CA ASN A 220 15.49 12.17 -21.26
C ASN A 220 15.24 10.99 -20.32
N LEU A 221 15.29 11.23 -19.00
CA LEU A 221 14.99 10.20 -18.01
C LEU A 221 13.52 9.77 -18.09
N LEU A 222 12.60 10.72 -18.23
CA LEU A 222 11.17 10.45 -18.40
C LEU A 222 10.90 9.71 -19.71
N LYS A 223 11.60 10.06 -20.79
CA LYS A 223 11.51 9.30 -22.04
C LYS A 223 11.91 7.83 -21.86
N THR A 224 13.00 7.55 -21.15
CA THR A 224 13.38 6.16 -20.83
C THR A 224 12.33 5.47 -19.97
N ILE A 225 11.78 6.16 -18.97
CA ILE A 225 10.69 5.63 -18.14
C ILE A 225 9.47 5.31 -19.00
N ASP A 226 9.12 6.18 -19.95
CA ASP A 226 7.97 5.99 -20.82
C ASP A 226 8.14 4.80 -21.78
N GLU A 227 9.33 4.66 -22.37
CA GLU A 227 9.68 3.57 -23.31
C GLU A 227 9.73 2.19 -22.61
N GLU A 228 10.17 2.16 -21.35
CA GLU A 228 10.33 0.93 -20.57
C GLU A 228 9.09 0.59 -19.71
N SER A 229 8.10 1.47 -19.66
CA SER A 229 6.87 1.25 -18.87
C SER A 229 5.97 0.19 -19.52
N PRO A 230 5.35 -0.70 -18.74
CA PRO A 230 4.34 -1.61 -19.25
C PRO A 230 3.18 -0.87 -19.95
N GLU A 231 2.63 -1.48 -21.01
CA GLU A 231 1.55 -0.86 -21.80
C GLU A 231 0.38 -0.42 -20.91
N GLY A 232 0.00 0.86 -21.02
CA GLY A 232 -1.08 1.52 -20.29
C GLY A 232 -0.88 1.69 -18.78
N GLN A 233 0.35 1.53 -18.28
CA GLN A 233 0.72 1.85 -16.90
C GLN A 233 1.49 3.18 -16.77
N LEU A 234 1.82 3.81 -17.89
CA LEU A 234 2.62 5.05 -17.96
C LEU A 234 2.24 6.11 -16.91
N GLN A 235 0.96 6.49 -16.86
CA GLN A 235 0.48 7.50 -15.93
C GLN A 235 0.64 7.05 -14.47
N ALA A 236 0.44 5.77 -14.17
CA ALA A 236 0.63 5.25 -12.82
C ALA A 236 2.10 5.31 -12.37
N VAL A 237 3.05 5.04 -13.27
CA VAL A 237 4.49 5.19 -12.99
C VAL A 237 4.84 6.65 -12.72
N ARG A 238 4.33 7.59 -13.53
CA ARG A 238 4.56 9.03 -13.36
C ARG A 238 3.97 9.57 -12.05
N ILE A 239 2.77 9.12 -11.68
CA ILE A 239 2.14 9.45 -10.39
C ILE A 239 2.98 8.92 -9.22
N SER A 240 3.48 7.68 -9.32
CA SER A 240 4.36 7.12 -8.31
C SER A 240 5.67 7.92 -8.19
N LEU A 241 6.28 8.30 -9.31
CA LEU A 241 7.49 9.11 -9.34
C LEU A 241 7.26 10.48 -8.71
N ALA A 242 6.14 11.13 -9.04
CA ALA A 242 5.74 12.39 -8.44
C ALA A 242 5.57 12.26 -6.91
N LYS A 243 4.96 11.17 -6.43
CA LYS A 243 4.87 10.89 -4.99
C LYS A 243 6.25 10.77 -4.36
N ASP A 244 7.15 9.99 -4.93
CA ASP A 244 8.48 9.77 -4.35
C ASP A 244 9.35 11.04 -4.38
N LEU A 245 9.20 11.91 -5.40
CA LEU A 245 9.80 13.25 -5.44
C LEU A 245 9.32 14.10 -4.26
N VAL A 246 8.00 14.25 -4.11
CA VAL A 246 7.39 15.05 -3.04
C VAL A 246 7.70 14.47 -1.66
N ASN A 247 7.66 13.15 -1.51
CA ASN A 247 7.96 12.50 -0.25
C ASN A 247 9.42 12.69 0.16
N THR A 248 10.37 12.54 -0.78
CA THR A 248 11.79 12.78 -0.49
C THR A 248 12.00 14.22 -0.03
N HIS A 249 11.40 15.20 -0.71
CA HIS A 249 11.43 16.61 -0.31
C HIS A 249 10.87 16.83 1.10
N PHE A 250 9.74 16.21 1.46
CA PHE A 250 9.13 16.35 2.80
C PHE A 250 9.92 15.66 3.90
N CYS A 251 10.77 14.70 3.55
CA CYS A 251 11.64 14.04 4.52
C CYS A 251 12.91 14.85 4.80
N THR A 252 13.30 15.76 3.89
CA THR A 252 14.50 16.58 3.99
C THR A 252 14.19 18.01 4.47
N LYS A 253 13.01 18.54 4.11
CA LYS A 253 12.50 19.88 4.45
C LYS A 253 11.18 19.84 5.22
N GLU A 254 10.69 21.00 5.68
CA GLU A 254 9.32 21.09 6.25
C GLU A 254 8.29 20.62 5.22
N ALA A 255 7.23 19.94 5.66
CA ALA A 255 6.26 19.25 4.80
C ALA A 255 5.34 20.23 4.02
N SER A 256 5.93 20.97 3.08
CA SER A 256 5.31 21.98 2.24
C SER A 256 5.87 21.87 0.82
N LEU A 257 5.03 22.19 -0.17
CA LEU A 257 5.48 22.36 -1.56
C LEU A 257 6.07 23.76 -1.81
N GLU A 258 5.96 24.67 -0.83
CA GLU A 258 6.59 25.99 -0.93
C GLU A 258 8.11 25.85 -1.02
N GLY A 259 8.70 26.41 -2.08
CA GLY A 259 10.14 26.30 -2.34
C GLY A 259 10.57 24.97 -2.97
N PHE A 260 9.63 24.17 -3.49
CA PHE A 260 9.96 22.98 -4.29
C PHE A 260 10.04 23.30 -5.80
N ASP A 261 11.03 24.10 -6.16
CA ASP A 261 11.20 24.62 -7.53
C ASP A 261 11.39 23.49 -8.55
N PHE A 262 12.18 22.46 -8.22
CA PHE A 262 12.41 21.32 -9.10
C PHE A 262 11.11 20.64 -9.54
N PHE A 263 10.17 20.40 -8.62
CA PHE A 263 8.88 19.79 -8.99
C PHE A 263 8.03 20.76 -9.79
N THR A 264 7.98 22.04 -9.38
CA THR A 264 7.23 23.07 -10.11
C THR A 264 7.67 23.18 -11.56
N ASP A 265 8.99 23.19 -11.80
CA ASP A 265 9.58 23.28 -13.14
C ASP A 265 9.32 22.05 -13.99
N ASN A 266 9.31 20.85 -13.39
CA ASN A 266 9.22 19.58 -14.13
C ASN A 266 7.82 18.95 -14.11
N ARG A 267 6.86 19.50 -13.38
CA ARG A 267 5.50 18.94 -13.23
C ARG A 267 4.79 18.73 -14.56
N HIS A 268 4.98 19.65 -15.50
CA HIS A 268 4.38 19.56 -16.83
C HIS A 268 4.91 18.36 -17.63
N LEU A 269 6.18 17.99 -17.45
CA LEU A 269 6.78 16.80 -18.06
C LEU A 269 6.21 15.51 -17.47
N LEU A 270 5.95 15.51 -16.16
CA LEU A 270 5.30 14.38 -15.45
C LEU A 270 3.82 14.23 -15.80
N ASN A 271 3.18 15.25 -16.39
CA ASN A 271 1.75 15.27 -16.72
C ASN A 271 0.85 14.99 -15.49
N ILE A 272 1.11 15.69 -14.38
CA ILE A 272 0.36 15.54 -13.10
C ILE A 272 -0.61 16.70 -12.91
N SER A 273 -1.91 16.40 -12.91
CA SER A 273 -2.99 17.34 -12.65
C SER A 273 -3.06 17.79 -11.19
N ASP A 274 -3.78 18.88 -10.88
CA ASP A 274 -3.94 19.35 -9.49
C ASP A 274 -4.68 18.31 -8.63
N GLY A 275 -5.65 17.62 -9.24
CA GLY A 275 -6.37 16.54 -8.57
C GLY A 275 -5.46 15.36 -8.19
N GLU A 276 -4.55 14.95 -9.08
CA GLU A 276 -3.58 13.90 -8.80
C GLU A 276 -2.55 14.33 -7.75
N LEU A 277 -2.11 15.59 -7.77
CA LEU A 277 -1.22 16.14 -6.76
C LEU A 277 -1.86 16.13 -5.37
N GLU A 278 -3.13 16.54 -5.25
CA GLU A 278 -3.88 16.43 -4.00
C GLU A 278 -3.98 14.98 -3.51
N LEU A 279 -4.19 14.02 -4.42
CA LEU A 279 -4.22 12.60 -4.08
C LEU A 279 -2.86 12.12 -3.54
N ILE A 280 -1.77 12.52 -4.20
CA ILE A 280 -0.39 12.24 -3.76
C ILE A 280 -0.15 12.80 -2.35
N MET A 281 -0.52 14.06 -2.11
CA MET A 281 -0.38 14.73 -0.82
C MET A 281 -1.15 14.00 0.29
N MET A 282 -2.40 13.61 0.03
CA MET A 282 -3.19 12.81 0.99
C MET A 282 -2.54 11.45 1.28
N ALA A 283 -1.94 10.80 0.27
CA ALA A 283 -1.24 9.53 0.46
C ALA A 283 -0.01 9.69 1.36
N ILE A 284 0.82 10.70 1.11
CA ILE A 284 2.02 10.98 1.93
C ILE A 284 1.63 11.33 3.36
N GLU A 285 0.63 12.19 3.55
CA GLU A 285 0.13 12.56 4.89
C GLU A 285 -0.39 11.34 5.65
N THR A 286 -1.13 10.47 4.97
CA THR A 286 -1.65 9.23 5.54
C THR A 286 -0.52 8.29 5.94
N ASP A 287 0.46 8.07 5.05
CA ASP A 287 1.64 7.23 5.31
C ASP A 287 2.42 7.71 6.55
N HIS A 288 2.63 9.03 6.68
CA HIS A 288 3.31 9.63 7.83
C HIS A 288 2.51 9.51 9.13
N LYS A 289 1.19 9.74 9.08
CA LYS A 289 0.32 9.65 10.27
C LYS A 289 0.14 8.22 10.75
N MET A 290 0.14 7.22 9.86
CA MET A 290 0.06 5.79 10.20
C MET A 290 1.18 5.33 11.14
N LEU A 291 2.35 5.96 11.06
CA LEU A 291 3.50 5.62 11.89
C LEU A 291 3.46 6.30 13.27
N LYS A 292 2.63 7.34 13.44
CA LYS A 292 2.51 8.12 14.69
C LYS A 292 1.49 7.52 15.67
N SER A 293 1.60 7.88 16.95
CA SER A 293 0.82 7.33 18.07
C SER A 293 -0.65 7.77 18.12
N GLU A 294 -1.01 8.78 17.34
CA GLU A 294 -2.37 9.35 17.24
C GLU A 294 -3.29 8.55 16.31
N TYR A 295 -2.80 7.45 15.76
CA TYR A 295 -3.52 6.68 14.76
C TYR A 295 -4.72 5.91 15.33
N SER A 296 -5.93 6.27 14.88
CA SER A 296 -7.18 5.57 15.20
C SER A 296 -7.74 4.80 14.00
N ASP A 297 -8.48 3.73 14.25
CA ASP A 297 -9.15 2.95 13.21
C ASP A 297 -10.15 3.78 12.41
N ASP A 298 -10.78 4.74 13.08
CA ASP A 298 -11.75 5.65 12.47
C ASP A 298 -11.04 6.63 11.53
N TYR A 299 -9.87 7.14 11.92
CA TYR A 299 -9.04 7.98 11.06
C TYR A 299 -8.62 7.22 9.78
N LEU A 300 -8.16 5.97 9.89
CA LEU A 300 -7.78 5.17 8.73
C LEU A 300 -8.95 4.94 7.78
N LYS A 301 -10.11 4.53 8.31
CA LYS A 301 -11.31 4.29 7.49
C LYS A 301 -11.72 5.56 6.75
N VAL A 302 -11.74 6.70 7.44
CA VAL A 302 -12.10 7.99 6.84
C VAL A 302 -11.07 8.40 5.79
N SER A 303 -9.77 8.30 6.09
CA SER A 303 -8.69 8.67 5.18
C SER A 303 -8.69 7.81 3.92
N MET A 304 -8.79 6.48 4.05
CA MET A 304 -8.85 5.57 2.90
C MET A 304 -10.11 5.76 2.05
N LYS A 305 -11.26 6.03 2.69
CA LYS A 305 -12.49 6.35 1.96
C LYS A 305 -12.36 7.67 1.19
N SER A 306 -11.79 8.69 1.81
CA SER A 306 -11.53 9.99 1.18
C SER A 306 -10.55 9.86 0.01
N MET A 307 -9.42 9.17 0.22
CA MET A 307 -8.43 8.89 -0.83
C MET A 307 -9.05 8.10 -1.99
N SER A 308 -9.84 7.06 -1.70
CA SER A 308 -10.52 6.27 -2.74
C SER A 308 -11.50 7.13 -3.55
N ALA A 309 -12.25 8.01 -2.87
CA ALA A 309 -13.16 8.93 -3.54
C ALA A 309 -12.42 9.95 -4.40
N LYS A 310 -11.30 10.51 -3.91
CA LYS A 310 -10.46 11.41 -4.70
C LYS A 310 -9.86 10.70 -5.90
N ALA A 311 -9.27 9.52 -5.71
CA ALA A 311 -8.68 8.69 -6.76
C ALA A 311 -9.70 8.43 -7.89
N ALA A 312 -10.94 8.06 -7.53
CA ALA A 312 -12.02 7.90 -8.48
C ALA A 312 -12.38 9.23 -9.19
N ALA A 313 -12.44 10.34 -8.47
CA ALA A 313 -12.76 11.65 -9.03
C ALA A 313 -11.72 12.16 -10.04
N VAL A 314 -10.46 11.76 -9.88
CA VAL A 314 -9.36 12.15 -10.78
C VAL A 314 -9.04 11.08 -11.83
N GLY A 315 -9.77 9.95 -11.83
CA GLY A 315 -9.56 8.87 -12.80
C GLY A 315 -8.24 8.14 -12.62
N THR A 316 -7.73 8.08 -11.38
CA THR A 316 -6.47 7.42 -11.04
C THR A 316 -6.72 6.19 -10.17
N PRO A 317 -6.03 5.07 -10.38
CA PRO A 317 -6.10 3.93 -9.47
C PRO A 317 -5.44 4.30 -8.15
N LEU A 318 -6.08 4.01 -7.02
CA LEU A 318 -5.45 4.22 -5.70
C LEU A 318 -4.10 3.50 -5.57
N ALA A 319 -3.92 2.36 -6.24
CA ALA A 319 -2.66 1.62 -6.25
C ALA A 319 -1.52 2.33 -7.00
N ALA A 320 -1.80 3.31 -7.87
CA ALA A 320 -0.78 4.07 -8.59
C ALA A 320 0.10 4.91 -7.65
N VAL A 321 -0.47 5.50 -6.59
CA VAL A 321 0.30 6.22 -5.56
C VAL A 321 1.04 5.27 -4.59
N TYR A 322 0.99 3.97 -4.81
CA TYR A 322 1.64 2.95 -3.99
C TYR A 322 2.43 1.94 -4.84
N LEU A 323 2.79 2.34 -6.06
CA LEU A 323 3.44 1.47 -7.04
C LEU A 323 4.89 1.12 -6.68
N THR A 324 5.59 2.01 -5.96
CA THR A 324 6.90 1.75 -5.33
C THR A 324 6.78 1.16 -3.92
N GLY A 325 5.55 0.90 -3.46
CA GLY A 325 5.24 0.50 -2.08
C GLY A 325 5.00 1.71 -1.15
N SER A 326 4.83 1.43 0.13
CA SER A 326 4.79 2.47 1.18
C SER A 326 5.59 2.06 2.40
N VAL A 327 5.83 3.05 3.25
CA VAL A 327 6.49 2.90 4.55
C VAL A 327 5.60 2.11 5.53
N ALA A 328 4.27 2.04 5.31
CA ALA A 328 3.32 1.41 6.24
C ALA A 328 2.78 0.04 5.78
N GLY A 329 3.42 -0.62 4.80
CA GLY A 329 2.99 -1.92 4.29
C GLY A 329 1.77 -1.86 3.34
N LEU A 330 1.38 -0.67 2.89
CA LEU A 330 0.44 -0.46 1.79
C LEU A 330 1.24 -0.53 0.47
N SER A 331 1.44 -1.72 -0.08
CA SER A 331 1.89 -1.89 -1.47
C SER A 331 0.70 -1.93 -2.41
N ALA A 332 0.94 -1.81 -3.73
CA ALA A 332 -0.10 -2.04 -4.75
C ALA A 332 -0.88 -3.35 -4.50
N SER A 333 -0.20 -4.43 -4.09
CA SER A 333 -0.78 -5.72 -3.69
C SER A 333 -1.34 -5.77 -2.25
N GLY A 334 -0.88 -4.90 -1.35
CA GLY A 334 -1.28 -4.82 0.05
C GLY A 334 -2.60 -4.06 0.25
N ILE A 335 -2.90 -3.06 -0.57
CA ILE A 335 -4.16 -2.31 -0.53
C ILE A 335 -5.34 -3.22 -0.92
N THR A 336 -5.12 -4.12 -1.88
CA THR A 336 -6.08 -5.11 -2.40
C THR A 336 -6.60 -6.01 -1.25
N SER A 337 -5.76 -6.41 -0.30
CA SER A 337 -6.17 -7.20 0.88
C SER A 337 -6.58 -6.36 2.10
N GLY A 338 -6.00 -5.18 2.30
CA GLY A 338 -6.27 -4.29 3.44
C GLY A 338 -7.66 -3.65 3.43
N LEU A 339 -8.16 -3.23 2.26
CA LEU A 339 -9.50 -2.62 2.12
C LEU A 339 -10.64 -3.63 2.38
N ALA A 340 -10.47 -4.87 1.94
CA ALA A 340 -11.42 -5.95 2.20
C ALA A 340 -11.60 -6.19 3.71
N ALA A 341 -10.49 -6.24 4.44
CA ALA A 341 -10.47 -6.49 5.87
C ALA A 341 -11.04 -5.31 6.70
N LEU A 342 -11.02 -4.09 6.15
CA LEU A 342 -11.66 -2.88 6.70
C LEU A 342 -13.19 -2.85 6.57
N GLY A 343 -13.80 -3.88 5.99
CA GLY A 343 -15.26 -3.99 5.85
C GLY A 343 -15.84 -3.29 4.62
N MET A 344 -14.99 -2.88 3.67
CA MET A 344 -15.40 -2.22 2.40
C MET A 344 -15.59 -3.20 1.24
N GLY A 345 -15.60 -4.52 1.51
CA GLY A 345 -15.95 -5.57 0.55
C GLY A 345 -14.96 -6.73 0.52
N GLY A 346 -15.18 -7.76 1.36
CA GLY A 346 -14.45 -9.04 1.36
C GLY A 346 -14.46 -9.70 2.73
N LEU A 347 -15.17 -10.83 2.87
CA LEU A 347 -15.42 -11.49 4.17
C LEU A 347 -14.33 -12.54 4.54
N LEU A 348 -13.31 -12.73 3.71
CA LEU A 348 -12.29 -13.77 3.92
C LEU A 348 -10.90 -13.17 3.73
N GLY A 349 -10.24 -12.87 4.85
CA GLY A 349 -8.86 -12.39 4.90
C GLY A 349 -7.86 -13.52 4.67
N LEU A 350 -7.74 -14.00 3.43
CA LEU A 350 -6.69 -14.93 3.03
C LEU A 350 -6.17 -14.59 1.63
N SER A 351 -5.00 -13.96 1.56
CA SER A 351 -4.02 -14.29 0.54
C SER A 351 -2.64 -14.39 1.19
N SER A 352 -2.06 -15.56 0.99
CA SER A 352 -0.77 -16.04 1.44
C SER A 352 0.35 -15.43 0.62
N MET A 353 1.40 -14.98 1.32
CA MET A 353 2.77 -14.86 0.81
C MET A 353 2.95 -14.07 -0.51
N ALA A 354 2.80 -12.75 -0.45
CA ALA A 354 3.59 -11.89 -1.35
C ALA A 354 5.04 -11.90 -0.84
N THR A 355 5.88 -12.76 -1.42
CA THR A 355 7.33 -12.76 -1.17
C THR A 355 7.97 -11.59 -1.91
N GLY A 356 7.94 -10.43 -1.28
CA GLY A 356 8.59 -9.19 -1.70
C GLY A 356 8.60 -8.19 -0.55
N ILE A 357 9.28 -7.04 -0.68
CA ILE A 357 9.42 -6.02 0.39
C ILE A 357 8.06 -5.32 0.70
N GLY A 358 6.95 -5.79 0.12
CA GLY A 358 5.58 -5.43 0.50
C GLY A 358 4.93 -6.50 1.40
N VAL A 359 5.12 -6.39 2.71
CA VAL A 359 4.39 -7.22 3.67
C VAL A 359 2.95 -6.75 3.80
N VAL A 360 2.02 -7.69 3.59
CA VAL A 360 0.58 -7.49 3.81
C VAL A 360 0.29 -7.36 5.31
N VAL A 361 -0.10 -6.16 5.76
CA VAL A 361 -0.68 -5.98 7.11
C VAL A 361 -2.19 -6.22 7.01
N LEU A 362 -2.65 -7.42 7.37
CA LEU A 362 -4.08 -7.74 7.41
C LEU A 362 -4.83 -6.85 8.42
N ILE A 363 -5.66 -5.93 7.92
CA ILE A 363 -6.47 -5.03 8.75
C ILE A 363 -7.80 -5.72 9.13
N GLY A 364 -7.76 -6.78 9.94
CA GLY A 364 -8.97 -7.54 10.31
C GLY A 364 -9.95 -6.77 11.21
N VAL A 365 -10.97 -6.12 10.63
CA VAL A 365 -12.06 -5.45 11.39
C VAL A 365 -13.30 -6.37 11.57
N GLY A 366 -13.31 -7.58 11.00
CA GLY A 366 -14.52 -8.41 10.89
C GLY A 366 -14.98 -9.26 12.08
N ALA A 367 -14.25 -9.40 13.19
CA ALA A 367 -14.63 -10.34 14.26
C ALA A 367 -14.96 -9.65 15.59
N TYR A 368 -16.25 -9.68 15.96
CA TYR A 368 -16.79 -9.49 17.32
C TYR A 368 -16.71 -8.07 17.95
N THR A 369 -17.43 -7.11 17.36
CA THR A 369 -17.66 -5.77 17.94
C THR A 369 -18.33 -5.82 19.33
N GLY A 370 -19.16 -6.84 19.62
CA GLY A 370 -19.89 -6.94 20.89
C GLY A 370 -19.04 -7.33 22.12
N VAL A 371 -18.02 -8.18 21.95
CA VAL A 371 -17.16 -8.66 23.07
C VAL A 371 -15.92 -7.78 23.26
N ARG A 372 -15.41 -7.14 22.19
CA ARG A 372 -14.21 -6.29 22.26
C ARG A 372 -14.43 -4.98 23.01
N LYS A 373 -15.60 -4.36 22.85
CA LYS A 373 -15.96 -3.09 23.50
C LYS A 373 -16.09 -3.20 25.02
N LEU A 374 -16.38 -4.40 25.53
CA LEU A 374 -16.51 -4.69 26.97
C LEU A 374 -15.19 -5.14 27.62
N THR A 375 -14.16 -5.48 26.83
CA THR A 375 -12.91 -6.08 27.33
C THR A 375 -11.66 -5.22 27.13
N GLY A 376 -11.77 -4.08 26.44
CA GLY A 376 -10.62 -3.24 26.08
C GLY A 376 -9.74 -3.83 24.96
N ALA A 377 -10.22 -4.86 24.26
CA ALA A 377 -9.48 -5.56 23.22
C ALA A 377 -9.25 -4.74 21.94
N ASP A 378 -9.98 -3.63 21.74
CA ASP A 378 -9.79 -2.74 20.60
C ASP A 378 -8.45 -1.98 20.67
N GLU A 379 -7.98 -1.60 21.85
CA GLU A 379 -6.66 -0.98 22.01
C GLU A 379 -5.52 -1.95 21.67
N LEU A 380 -5.67 -3.22 22.05
CA LEU A 380 -4.69 -4.25 21.77
C LEU A 380 -4.55 -4.54 20.28
N ALA A 381 -5.68 -4.58 19.56
CA ALA A 381 -5.69 -4.80 18.12
C ALA A 381 -5.11 -3.60 17.35
N ARG A 382 -5.28 -2.36 17.85
CA ARG A 382 -4.64 -1.16 17.30
C ARG A 382 -3.13 -1.17 17.51
N ALA A 383 -2.67 -1.42 18.74
CA ALA A 383 -1.25 -1.49 19.07
C ALA A 383 -0.52 -2.53 18.22
N ARG A 384 -1.10 -3.74 18.08
CA ARG A 384 -0.51 -4.83 17.28
C ARG A 384 -0.40 -4.50 15.78
N ARG A 385 -1.36 -3.76 15.21
CA ARG A 385 -1.29 -3.34 13.79
C ARG A 385 -0.18 -2.33 13.57
N ARG A 386 -0.07 -1.34 14.45
CA ARG A 386 1.02 -0.35 14.39
C ARG A 386 2.38 -1.02 14.61
N GLU A 387 2.48 -1.99 15.52
CA GLU A 387 3.68 -2.79 15.72
C GLU A 387 4.12 -3.49 14.42
N LEU A 388 3.20 -4.13 13.69
CA LEU A 388 3.52 -4.77 12.41
C LEU A 388 4.05 -3.78 11.36
N MET A 389 3.41 -2.60 11.25
CA MET A 389 3.85 -1.55 10.32
C MET A 389 5.24 -1.03 10.67
N LEU A 390 5.48 -0.70 11.94
CA LEU A 390 6.77 -0.22 12.41
C LEU A 390 7.88 -1.28 12.24
N ASN A 391 7.57 -2.56 12.47
CA ASN A 391 8.50 -3.66 12.22
C ASN A 391 8.87 -3.79 10.73
N GLU A 392 7.96 -3.50 9.80
CA GLU A 392 8.31 -3.51 8.37
C GLU A 392 9.22 -2.33 8.01
N VAL A 393 9.00 -1.15 8.61
CA VAL A 393 9.93 -0.01 8.47
C VAL A 393 11.33 -0.39 8.97
N ILE A 394 11.42 -1.06 10.13
CA ILE A 394 12.70 -1.55 10.67
C ILE A 394 13.33 -2.54 9.70
N LYS A 395 12.59 -3.53 9.23
CA LYS A 395 13.09 -4.54 8.29
C LYS A 395 13.62 -3.92 7.00
N GLN A 396 12.90 -2.96 6.42
CA GLN A 396 13.33 -2.21 5.24
C GLN A 396 14.59 -1.39 5.51
N THR A 397 14.65 -0.69 6.65
CA THR A 397 15.81 0.12 7.03
C THR A 397 17.04 -0.76 7.25
N GLN A 398 16.89 -1.91 7.93
CA GLN A 398 17.98 -2.87 8.14
C GLN A 398 18.45 -3.52 6.84
N SER A 399 17.54 -3.82 5.91
CA SER A 399 17.90 -4.27 4.56
C SER A 399 18.73 -3.20 3.83
N THR A 400 18.36 -1.93 3.97
CA THR A 400 19.08 -0.80 3.38
C THR A 400 20.48 -0.66 3.98
N ILE A 401 20.61 -0.78 5.31
CA ILE A 401 21.92 -0.77 6.00
C ILE A 401 22.80 -1.94 5.51
N SER A 402 22.24 -3.14 5.35
CA SER A 402 22.97 -4.29 4.82
C SER A 402 23.48 -4.06 3.39
N ILE A 403 22.64 -3.52 2.51
CA ILE A 403 23.02 -3.16 1.13
C ILE A 403 24.08 -2.04 1.12
N LEU A 404 23.92 -1.05 1.99
CA LEU A 404 24.88 0.04 2.16
C LEU A 404 26.27 -0.47 2.57
N VAL A 405 26.34 -1.44 3.48
CA VAL A 405 27.63 -2.07 3.86
C VAL A 405 28.29 -2.75 2.66
N GLN A 406 27.51 -3.42 1.79
CA GLN A 406 28.05 -3.97 0.54
C GLN A 406 28.60 -2.87 -0.37
N ASP A 407 27.92 -1.72 -0.42
CA ASP A 407 28.34 -0.58 -1.23
C ASP A 407 29.59 0.10 -0.70
N ILE A 408 29.73 0.24 0.61
CA ILE A 408 30.95 0.71 1.25
C ILE A 408 32.10 -0.25 0.94
N ASN A 409 31.90 -1.56 1.09
CA ASN A 409 32.92 -2.56 0.77
C ASN A 409 33.39 -2.48 -0.69
N PHE A 410 32.44 -2.30 -1.61
CA PHE A 410 32.75 -2.10 -3.02
C PHE A 410 33.60 -0.84 -3.26
N VAL A 411 33.26 0.29 -2.62
CA VAL A 411 34.03 1.54 -2.73
C VAL A 411 35.43 1.37 -2.15
N VAL A 412 35.56 0.68 -1.00
CA VAL A 412 36.84 0.37 -0.36
C VAL A 412 37.71 -0.49 -1.27
N GLU A 413 37.15 -1.52 -1.92
CA GLU A 413 37.88 -2.36 -2.86
C GLU A 413 38.40 -1.56 -4.07
N LYS A 414 37.56 -0.71 -4.66
CA LYS A 414 37.97 0.19 -5.75
C LYS A 414 39.04 1.18 -5.31
N LEU A 415 38.92 1.75 -4.11
CA LEU A 415 39.90 2.67 -3.55
C LEU A 415 41.27 1.99 -3.39
N ASN A 416 41.30 0.78 -2.82
CA ASN A 416 42.52 -0.01 -2.68
C ASN A 416 43.16 -0.34 -4.06
N GLY A 417 42.34 -0.66 -5.06
CA GLY A 417 42.80 -0.88 -6.43
C GLY A 417 43.49 0.34 -7.05
N VAL A 418 42.92 1.54 -6.87
CA VAL A 418 43.51 2.79 -7.40
C VAL A 418 44.77 3.20 -6.61
N MET A 419 44.79 2.96 -5.29
CA MET A 419 45.94 3.29 -4.44
C MET A 419 47.19 2.44 -4.75
N THR A 420 46.98 1.20 -5.23
CA THR A 420 48.05 0.24 -5.57
C THR A 420 48.49 0.33 -7.03
N ALA A 421 47.76 1.04 -7.89
CA ALA A 421 48.13 1.26 -9.28
C ALA A 421 49.38 2.15 -9.42
N THR A 422 50.23 1.83 -10.40
CA THR A 422 51.47 2.59 -10.70
C THR A 422 51.18 4.03 -11.13
N ASP A 423 50.09 4.23 -11.89
CA ASP A 423 49.61 5.54 -12.35
C ASP A 423 48.47 6.05 -11.48
N ARG A 424 48.81 6.53 -10.28
CA ARG A 424 47.83 6.99 -9.29
C ARG A 424 47.00 8.16 -9.81
N GLN A 425 45.69 7.96 -9.91
CA GLN A 425 44.74 9.01 -10.25
C GLN A 425 44.21 9.68 -8.98
N GLU A 426 44.91 10.71 -8.47
CA GLU A 426 44.55 11.41 -7.24
C GLU A 426 43.10 11.94 -7.24
N ALA A 427 42.59 12.38 -8.39
CA ALA A 427 41.20 12.83 -8.54
C ALA A 427 40.20 11.69 -8.27
N GLN A 428 40.49 10.48 -8.75
CA GLN A 428 39.64 9.31 -8.53
C GLN A 428 39.68 8.85 -7.07
N ILE A 429 40.85 8.92 -6.42
CA ILE A 429 41.00 8.65 -4.97
C ILE A 429 40.12 9.60 -4.16
N ARG A 430 40.20 10.91 -4.43
CA ARG A 430 39.36 11.92 -3.75
C ARG A 430 37.87 11.66 -3.94
N LYS A 431 37.45 11.30 -5.16
CA LYS A 431 36.06 10.96 -5.48
C LYS A 431 35.57 9.74 -4.68
N LEU A 432 36.35 8.67 -4.64
CA LEU A 432 36.01 7.45 -3.89
C LEU A 432 35.97 7.69 -2.37
N MET A 433 36.91 8.47 -1.82
CA MET A 433 36.88 8.84 -0.40
C MET A 433 35.65 9.69 -0.05
N GLY A 434 35.29 10.66 -0.90
CA GLY A 434 34.09 11.48 -0.72
C GLY A 434 32.82 10.63 -0.71
N LEU A 435 32.68 9.73 -1.69
CA LEU A 435 31.56 8.79 -1.74
C LEU A 435 31.50 7.88 -0.51
N MET A 436 32.63 7.35 -0.05
CA MET A 436 32.69 6.52 1.17
C MET A 436 32.23 7.29 2.41
N GLN A 437 32.64 8.56 2.54
CA GLN A 437 32.21 9.43 3.64
C GLN A 437 30.70 9.68 3.60
N GLN A 438 30.14 10.05 2.44
CA GLN A 438 28.71 10.26 2.26
C GLN A 438 27.89 9.00 2.59
N LEU A 439 28.32 7.83 2.10
CA LEU A 439 27.67 6.55 2.41
C LEU A 439 27.69 6.24 3.91
N THR A 440 28.81 6.52 4.59
CA THR A 440 28.92 6.33 6.05
C THR A 440 27.98 7.25 6.81
N SER A 441 27.92 8.53 6.44
CA SER A 441 27.03 9.51 7.07
C SER A 441 25.55 9.17 6.86
N ALA A 442 25.15 8.80 5.63
CA ALA A 442 23.80 8.30 5.36
C ALA A 442 23.48 7.04 6.18
N GLY A 443 24.46 6.16 6.39
CA GLY A 443 24.34 5.00 7.29
C GLY A 443 24.03 5.38 8.75
N ASN A 444 24.59 6.47 9.25
CA ASN A 444 24.27 6.99 10.59
C ASN A 444 22.82 7.48 10.66
N ILE A 445 22.32 8.17 9.63
CA ILE A 445 20.93 8.62 9.52
C ILE A 445 19.98 7.41 9.53
N LEU A 446 20.27 6.38 8.72
CA LEU A 446 19.47 5.15 8.66
C LEU A 446 19.46 4.40 10.00
N THR A 447 20.60 4.33 10.69
CA THR A 447 20.70 3.69 12.00
C THR A 447 19.86 4.45 13.03
N SER A 448 19.96 5.79 13.07
CA SER A 448 19.15 6.63 13.94
C SER A 448 17.64 6.48 13.66
N LYS A 449 17.26 6.38 12.38
CA LYS A 449 15.87 6.09 11.96
C LYS A 449 15.40 4.73 12.49
N ALA A 450 16.22 3.68 12.33
CA ALA A 450 15.89 2.35 12.86
C ALA A 450 15.70 2.37 14.38
N ASP A 451 16.58 3.05 15.12
CA ASP A 451 16.50 3.15 16.59
C ASP A 451 15.25 3.92 17.05
N SER A 452 14.89 5.00 16.36
CA SER A 452 13.68 5.79 16.64
C SER A 452 12.39 5.00 16.38
N VAL A 453 12.36 4.23 15.28
CA VAL A 453 11.22 3.36 14.97
C VAL A 453 11.15 2.19 15.96
N GLN A 454 12.30 1.62 16.36
CA GLN A 454 12.38 0.59 17.40
C GLN A 454 11.84 1.10 18.74
N ASN A 455 12.20 2.32 19.15
CA ASN A 455 11.62 2.97 20.32
C ASN A 455 10.09 3.03 20.19
N SER A 456 9.58 3.44 19.03
CA SER A 456 8.15 3.51 18.75
C SER A 456 7.46 2.14 18.87
N VAL A 457 8.08 1.05 18.40
CA VAL A 457 7.60 -0.34 18.59
C VAL A 457 7.47 -0.65 20.08
N MET A 458 8.52 -0.37 20.87
CA MET A 458 8.51 -0.67 22.30
C MET A 458 7.44 0.13 23.04
N ARG A 459 7.18 1.38 22.63
CA ARG A 459 6.06 2.17 23.15
C ARG A 459 4.70 1.56 22.84
N THR A 460 4.52 0.89 21.70
CA THR A 460 3.25 0.17 21.42
C THR A 460 2.98 -1.00 22.36
N LYS A 461 4.03 -1.55 22.99
CA LYS A 461 3.93 -2.62 24.00
C LYS A 461 3.67 -2.09 25.41
N CYS A 462 3.61 -0.77 25.58
CA CYS A 462 3.29 -0.11 26.85
C CYS A 462 1.86 0.42 26.83
N ALA A 463 1.24 0.56 28.00
CA ALA A 463 -0.09 1.19 28.07
C ALA A 463 0.04 2.69 27.80
N ARG A 464 -0.80 3.26 26.92
CA ARG A 464 -0.81 4.73 26.76
C ARG A 464 -1.39 5.42 28.00
N VAL A 465 -2.50 4.86 28.47
CA VAL A 465 -3.16 5.24 29.72
C VAL A 465 -3.10 4.05 30.66
N LEU A 466 -2.47 4.24 31.82
CA LEU A 466 -2.27 3.18 32.79
C LEU A 466 -3.54 2.98 33.65
N ASN A 467 -4.05 1.75 33.66
CA ASN A 467 -5.02 1.35 34.66
C ASN A 467 -4.28 0.88 35.91
N VAL A 468 -4.09 1.81 36.86
CA VAL A 468 -3.34 1.58 38.10
C VAL A 468 -3.90 0.42 38.91
N ALA A 469 -5.23 0.30 38.99
CA ALA A 469 -5.88 -0.80 39.72
C ALA A 469 -5.58 -2.17 39.09
N ARG A 470 -5.55 -2.25 37.75
CA ARG A 470 -5.16 -3.45 37.02
C ARG A 470 -3.69 -3.77 37.23
N LEU A 471 -2.80 -2.78 37.11
CA LEU A 471 -1.37 -2.96 37.36
C LEU A 471 -1.15 -3.53 38.76
N HIS A 472 -1.73 -2.89 39.78
CA HIS A 472 -1.66 -3.32 41.18
C HIS A 472 -2.16 -4.76 41.36
N SER A 473 -3.23 -5.17 40.68
CA SER A 473 -3.75 -6.53 40.76
C SER A 473 -2.81 -7.60 40.18
N LEU A 474 -2.04 -7.24 39.15
CA LEU A 474 -1.14 -8.17 38.44
C LEU A 474 0.26 -8.23 39.08
N THR A 475 0.60 -7.27 39.94
CA THR A 475 1.87 -7.19 40.67
C THR A 475 1.75 -7.53 42.16
N ARG A 476 0.62 -8.11 42.60
CA ARG A 476 0.42 -8.51 44.02
C ARG A 476 1.39 -9.59 44.51
N GLU A 477 1.87 -10.43 43.61
CA GLU A 477 2.84 -11.48 43.94
C GLU A 477 4.17 -10.85 44.35
N ALA A 478 4.79 -11.31 45.44
CA ALA A 478 6.03 -10.74 45.97
C ALA A 478 7.16 -10.63 44.93
N ALA A 479 7.24 -11.58 44.00
CA ALA A 479 8.22 -11.59 42.91
C ALA A 479 8.01 -10.47 41.86
N LYS A 480 6.80 -9.89 41.78
CA LYS A 480 6.42 -8.84 40.81
C LYS A 480 6.17 -7.48 41.47
N ALA A 481 6.18 -7.40 42.80
CA ALA A 481 5.98 -6.15 43.53
C ALA A 481 6.96 -5.03 43.11
N PRO A 482 8.26 -5.28 42.85
CA PRO A 482 9.17 -4.24 42.36
C PRO A 482 8.80 -3.67 40.98
N LEU A 483 8.09 -4.45 40.16
CA LEU A 483 7.65 -4.02 38.82
C LEU A 483 6.51 -3.00 38.90
N TYR A 484 5.77 -2.96 40.01
CA TYR A 484 4.68 -1.98 40.20
C TYR A 484 5.23 -0.55 40.22
N GLU A 485 6.14 -0.27 41.14
CA GLU A 485 6.77 1.05 41.30
C GLU A 485 7.59 1.43 40.06
N PHE A 486 8.31 0.45 39.50
CA PHE A 486 9.06 0.64 38.27
C PHE A 486 8.15 1.10 37.13
N ILE A 487 7.05 0.38 36.84
CA ILE A 487 6.13 0.75 35.76
C ILE A 487 5.47 2.10 36.05
N LEU A 488 5.01 2.34 37.29
CA LEU A 488 4.31 3.57 37.66
C LEU A 488 5.20 4.82 37.48
N SER A 489 6.51 4.70 37.72
CA SER A 489 7.47 5.80 37.56
C SER A 489 7.53 6.38 36.13
N PHE A 490 7.03 5.65 35.12
CA PHE A 490 6.98 6.13 33.74
C PHE A 490 5.69 6.86 33.38
N TYR A 491 4.74 7.00 34.31
CA TYR A 491 3.46 7.64 34.07
C TYR A 491 3.30 8.91 34.89
N GLU A 492 2.67 9.91 34.28
CA GLU A 492 2.33 11.18 34.90
C GLU A 492 0.81 11.42 34.84
N GLU A 493 0.30 12.17 35.80
CA GLU A 493 -1.11 12.49 35.88
C GLU A 493 -1.45 13.64 34.92
N GLN A 494 -2.27 13.36 33.90
CA GLN A 494 -2.77 14.35 32.95
C GLN A 494 -4.29 14.50 33.07
N LEU A 495 -4.75 15.75 33.13
CA LEU A 495 -6.18 16.08 33.13
C LEU A 495 -6.71 16.05 31.69
N THR A 496 -7.55 15.08 31.37
CA THR A 496 -8.19 14.97 30.04
C THR A 496 -9.67 15.36 30.14
N ALA A 497 -10.16 16.07 29.12
CA ALA A 497 -11.57 16.45 29.02
C ALA A 497 -12.42 15.21 28.74
N SER A 498 -13.49 14.99 29.51
CA SER A 498 -14.46 13.93 29.28
C SER A 498 -15.25 14.20 27.99
N GLU A 499 -15.50 13.18 27.17
CA GLU A 499 -16.40 13.23 26.00
C GLU A 499 -17.87 13.54 26.38
N LYS A 500 -18.20 13.62 27.68
CA LYS A 500 -19.51 13.98 28.20
C LYS A 500 -19.38 14.96 29.37
N GLY A 501 -19.38 16.27 29.07
CA GLY A 501 -19.58 17.36 30.04
C GLY A 501 -18.44 17.58 31.05
N ASP A 502 -18.47 18.73 31.73
CA ASP A 502 -17.39 19.48 32.39
C ASP A 502 -16.55 18.80 33.51
N GLU A 503 -16.54 17.46 33.63
CA GLU A 503 -15.63 16.76 34.55
C GLU A 503 -14.30 16.41 33.85
N LYS A 504 -13.21 17.04 34.29
CA LYS A 504 -11.84 16.65 33.95
C LYS A 504 -11.49 15.41 34.76
N ASN A 505 -11.22 14.30 34.09
CA ASN A 505 -10.71 13.09 34.74
C ASN A 505 -9.18 13.08 34.68
N ALA A 506 -8.55 12.88 35.84
CA ALA A 506 -7.13 12.62 35.90
C ALA A 506 -6.83 11.21 35.38
N GLN A 507 -5.95 11.12 34.39
CA GLN A 507 -5.49 9.87 33.80
C GLN A 507 -3.98 9.76 33.92
N MET A 508 -3.49 8.57 34.26
CA MET A 508 -2.05 8.29 34.28
C MET A 508 -1.59 8.01 32.84
N VAL A 509 -0.87 8.94 32.23
CA VAL A 509 -0.41 8.88 30.83
C VAL A 509 1.09 8.63 30.78
N LEU A 510 1.53 7.82 29.82
CA LEU A 510 2.94 7.51 29.63
C LEU A 510 3.73 8.79 29.29
N ARG A 511 4.84 9.02 30.00
CA ARG A 511 5.73 10.15 29.74
C ARG A 511 6.32 10.12 28.33
N GLN A 512 6.41 11.28 27.70
CA GLN A 512 6.92 11.43 26.33
C GLN A 512 8.46 11.42 26.29
N ASP A 513 9.13 11.84 27.36
CA ASP A 513 10.58 12.07 27.46
C ASP A 513 11.43 10.82 27.75
N CYS A 514 10.85 9.62 27.77
CA CYS A 514 11.58 8.38 28.02
C CYS A 514 12.57 8.02 26.89
N ASN A 515 13.82 7.72 27.25
CA ASN A 515 14.82 7.20 26.30
C ASN A 515 14.48 5.76 25.85
N THR A 516 15.14 5.28 24.79
CA THR A 516 14.85 3.95 24.20
C THR A 516 15.08 2.79 25.14
N GLU A 517 16.16 2.81 25.90
CA GLU A 517 16.51 1.73 26.81
C GLU A 517 15.47 1.60 27.95
N ASP A 518 15.00 2.74 28.47
CA ASP A 518 14.00 2.79 29.51
C ASP A 518 12.63 2.31 29.02
N VAL A 519 12.24 2.70 27.79
CA VAL A 519 11.01 2.20 27.15
C VAL A 519 11.09 0.69 26.89
N GLU A 520 12.25 0.17 26.48
CA GLU A 520 12.45 -1.28 26.32
C GLU A 520 12.30 -2.04 27.65
N ARG A 521 12.90 -1.51 28.72
CA ARG A 521 12.77 -2.09 30.07
C ARG A 521 11.31 -2.03 30.54
N LEU A 522 10.62 -0.92 30.27
CA LEU A 522 9.19 -0.76 30.55
C LEU A 522 8.33 -1.77 29.79
N ALA A 523 8.56 -1.95 28.48
CA ALA A 523 7.84 -2.91 27.66
C ALA A 523 8.04 -4.35 28.17
N LYS A 524 9.28 -4.72 28.51
CA LYS A 524 9.61 -6.02 29.14
C LYS A 524 8.88 -6.19 30.47
N ALA A 525 8.81 -5.13 31.29
CA ALA A 525 8.07 -5.17 32.56
C ALA A 525 6.57 -5.42 32.35
N PHE A 526 5.94 -4.77 31.36
CA PHE A 526 4.55 -5.03 30.97
C PHE A 526 4.31 -6.47 30.51
N GLU A 527 5.25 -7.04 29.75
CA GLU A 527 5.20 -8.42 29.27
C GLU A 527 5.31 -9.42 30.42
N VAL A 528 6.27 -9.24 31.33
CA VAL A 528 6.49 -10.11 32.51
C VAL A 528 5.28 -10.08 33.46
N VAL A 529 4.68 -8.91 33.67
CA VAL A 529 3.45 -8.77 34.45
C VAL A 529 2.26 -9.44 33.73
N GLY A 530 2.35 -9.61 32.41
CA GLY A 530 1.27 -10.13 31.58
C GLY A 530 0.12 -9.14 31.50
N TYR A 531 0.43 -7.84 31.50
CA TYR A 531 -0.58 -6.78 31.57
C TYR A 531 -1.60 -6.91 30.45
N PHE A 532 -1.17 -7.31 29.24
CA PHE A 532 -2.00 -7.41 28.04
C PHE A 532 -2.52 -8.82 27.71
N ASP A 533 -2.28 -9.80 28.57
CA ASP A 533 -2.68 -11.20 28.36
C ASP A 533 -4.19 -11.41 28.55
N THR A 534 -4.90 -11.73 27.46
CA THR A 534 -6.36 -11.92 27.45
C THR A 534 -6.87 -12.99 28.41
N GLY A 535 -6.08 -14.04 28.67
CA GLY A 535 -6.43 -15.09 29.63
C GLY A 535 -6.36 -14.60 31.09
N LYS A 536 -5.40 -13.73 31.40
CA LYS A 536 -5.26 -13.09 32.72
C LYS A 536 -6.26 -11.95 32.92
N ILE A 537 -6.65 -11.24 31.86
CA ILE A 537 -7.70 -10.21 31.88
C ILE A 537 -9.05 -10.80 32.31
N ALA A 538 -9.44 -11.93 31.70
CA ALA A 538 -10.70 -12.60 32.03
C ALA A 538 -10.73 -13.09 33.49
N LYS A 539 -9.61 -13.66 33.98
CA LYS A 539 -9.46 -14.06 35.38
C LYS A 539 -9.47 -12.88 36.35
N GLY A 540 -8.76 -11.79 36.03
CA GLY A 540 -8.70 -10.59 36.87
C GLY A 540 -10.03 -9.85 36.96
N ALA A 541 -10.78 -9.76 35.87
CA ALA A 541 -12.13 -9.18 35.85
C ALA A 541 -13.10 -10.01 36.70
N ALA A 542 -13.05 -11.34 36.62
CA ALA A 542 -13.84 -12.24 37.45
C ALA A 542 -13.50 -12.11 38.94
N VAL A 543 -12.22 -11.97 39.28
CA VAL A 543 -11.76 -11.76 40.67
C VAL A 543 -12.20 -10.40 41.22
N ASN A 544 -12.10 -9.32 40.43
CA ASN A 544 -12.57 -7.99 40.85
C ASN A 544 -14.11 -7.91 40.99
N ALA A 545 -14.86 -8.60 40.13
CA ALA A 545 -16.31 -8.72 40.25
C ALA A 545 -16.70 -9.54 41.49
N ALA A 546 -15.97 -10.62 41.79
CA ALA A 546 -16.16 -11.41 43.01
C ALA A 546 -15.83 -10.60 44.27
N MET A 547 -14.76 -9.79 44.26
CA MET A 547 -14.43 -8.88 45.38
C MET A 547 -15.50 -7.81 45.59
N LYS A 548 -15.95 -7.11 44.53
CA LYS A 548 -17.05 -6.13 44.65
C LYS A 548 -18.37 -6.75 45.11
N GLY A 549 -18.64 -8.01 44.72
CA GLY A 549 -19.79 -8.77 45.21
C GLY A 549 -19.66 -9.13 46.69
N LYS A 550 -18.45 -9.46 47.14
CA LYS A 550 -18.16 -9.80 48.54
C LYS A 550 -18.23 -8.58 49.45
N ASP A 551 -17.76 -7.42 49.01
CA ASP A 551 -17.87 -6.15 49.76
C ASP A 551 -19.33 -5.67 49.86
N LYS A 552 -20.13 -5.86 48.79
CA LYS A 552 -21.58 -5.59 48.84
C LYS A 552 -22.34 -6.53 49.78
N LEU A 553 -21.93 -7.80 49.86
CA LEU A 553 -22.49 -8.75 50.82
C LEU A 553 -22.05 -8.47 52.25
N ALA A 554 -20.80 -8.06 52.48
CA ALA A 554 -20.30 -7.70 53.80
C ALA A 554 -21.02 -6.45 54.38
N GLY A 555 -21.33 -5.45 53.54
CA GLY A 555 -22.12 -4.28 53.95
C GLY A 555 -23.62 -4.54 54.16
N LEU A 556 -24.13 -5.72 53.82
CA LEU A 556 -25.51 -6.16 54.12
C LEU A 556 -25.61 -6.90 55.46
N PHE A 557 -24.48 -7.29 56.04
CA PHE A 557 -24.38 -8.01 57.32
C PHE A 557 -23.60 -7.23 58.40
N SER A 558 -23.33 -5.94 58.17
CA SER A 558 -22.75 -5.00 59.15
C SER A 558 -23.80 -4.06 59.72
#